data_AF-A0A1J5WJ34-F1
#
_entry.id   AF-A0A1J5WJ34-F1
#
_cell.length_a   1.000
_cell.length_b   1.000
_cell.length_c   1.000
_cell.angle_alpha   90.00
_cell.angle_beta   90.00
_cell.angle_gamma   90.00
#
_symmetry.space_group_name_H-M   'P 1'
#
loop_
_entity.id
_entity.type
_entity.pdbx_description
1 polymer ?
#
loop_
_entity_poly.entity_id
_entity_poly.type
_entity_poly.pdbx_seq_one_letter_code
_entity_poly.pdbx_strand_id
1 'polypeptide(L)'
;MFSSVGQERTQGTEPSVGVLGGDLPKQDADGLSKVVAKSEDETFDMLEKIQGGMYSGMKLKKISKTGPSGSHEFVWKKKGNTDEGADVEFDFAKISAKSKTRINDGELDLGKIKKLILYHNAAEVLPMLKIHEENKMDLLHLYCGSLSELGSLLKRKNRVFIGLVDEISLSSYAINLLTKIETQKGNKMTELMIWCGSLSKIQPLRESEEKLYLGKIKDLEFSLCVSDRTEEKIREILKTRNVIRDSWGTDQMTGSQDTGKKQDTGKMILCGLLLILCL
;
A
#
# COMPACT_ATOMS: atom_id res chain seq x y z
N MET A 1 14.13 31.74 61.48
CA MET A 1 14.36 33.04 60.82
C MET A 1 15.72 32.96 60.14
N PHE A 2 15.94 33.02 58.82
CA PHE A 2 15.11 33.25 57.63
C PHE A 2 15.75 32.54 56.42
N SER A 3 14.88 31.98 55.58
CA SER A 3 14.91 31.77 54.12
C SER A 3 16.22 31.72 53.32
N SER A 4 16.36 30.66 52.52
CA SER A 4 16.62 30.82 51.08
C SER A 4 16.09 29.60 50.31
N VAL A 5 15.13 29.88 49.42
CA VAL A 5 14.51 28.96 48.47
C VAL A 5 15.29 29.12 47.16
N GLY A 6 15.92 28.05 46.68
CA GLY A 6 16.48 27.96 45.34
C GLY A 6 15.53 27.19 44.43
N GLN A 7 14.84 27.91 43.54
CA GLN A 7 13.86 27.38 42.60
C GLN A 7 14.58 26.90 41.33
N GLU A 8 14.63 25.59 41.09
CA GLU A 8 15.02 25.02 39.80
C GLU A 8 13.94 25.37 38.75
N ARG A 9 14.29 26.22 37.80
CA ARG A 9 13.53 26.41 36.57
C ARG A 9 13.90 25.31 35.59
N THR A 10 12.98 24.36 35.44
CA THR A 10 12.93 23.45 34.30
C THR A 10 12.70 24.27 33.03
N GLN A 11 13.73 24.38 32.18
CA GLN A 11 13.54 24.80 30.79
C GLN A 11 12.95 23.61 30.03
N GLY A 12 11.64 23.68 29.78
CA GLY A 12 11.00 22.87 28.75
C GLY A 12 11.51 23.31 27.39
N THR A 13 12.28 22.45 26.74
CA THR A 13 12.66 22.61 25.34
C THR A 13 11.45 22.23 24.49
N GLU A 14 10.78 23.23 23.92
CA GLU A 14 9.84 23.02 22.82
C GLU A 14 10.57 22.37 21.64
N PRO A 15 9.96 21.40 20.94
CA PRO A 15 10.53 20.88 19.71
C PRO A 15 10.49 21.99 18.65
N SER A 16 11.68 22.37 18.19
CA SER A 16 11.90 23.30 17.09
C SER A 16 11.13 22.84 15.84
N VAL A 17 10.05 23.56 15.51
CA VAL A 17 9.41 23.46 14.19
C VAL A 17 10.39 24.06 13.19
N GLY A 18 11.15 23.19 12.54
CA GLY A 18 12.06 23.56 11.48
C GLY A 18 11.27 24.07 10.28
N VAL A 19 11.29 25.38 10.07
CA VAL A 19 10.85 26.01 8.81
C VAL A 19 11.90 25.68 7.75
N LEU A 20 11.72 24.58 7.04
CA LEU A 20 12.44 24.27 5.80
C LEU A 20 11.47 24.32 4.61
N GLY A 21 10.82 25.47 4.43
CA GLY A 21 10.05 25.78 3.23
C GLY A 21 10.97 26.41 2.18
N GLY A 22 11.54 25.61 1.28
CA GLY A 22 12.15 26.14 0.08
C GLY A 22 11.07 26.53 -0.93
N ASP A 23 11.11 27.72 -1.49
CA ASP A 23 10.12 28.16 -2.48
C ASP A 23 10.13 27.26 -3.73
N LEU A 24 8.94 26.95 -4.25
CA LEU A 24 8.82 26.27 -5.54
C LEU A 24 9.35 27.15 -6.67
N PRO A 25 10.00 26.58 -7.71
CA PRO A 25 10.35 27.32 -8.91
C PRO A 25 9.12 27.95 -9.57
N LYS A 26 9.36 29.07 -10.27
CA LYS A 26 8.32 29.79 -11.01
C LYS A 26 7.57 28.84 -11.94
N GLN A 27 6.25 29.03 -12.01
CA GLN A 27 5.38 28.24 -12.87
C GLN A 27 5.69 28.48 -14.35
N ASP A 28 5.59 27.43 -15.16
CA ASP A 28 5.58 27.55 -16.62
C ASP A 28 4.24 28.09 -17.15
N ALA A 29 4.12 28.24 -18.47
CA ALA A 29 2.91 28.75 -19.12
C ALA A 29 1.65 27.92 -18.81
N ASP A 30 1.84 26.64 -18.45
CA ASP A 30 0.76 25.71 -18.09
C ASP A 30 0.44 25.73 -16.59
N GLY A 31 1.08 26.61 -15.81
CA GLY A 31 0.88 26.73 -14.37
C GLY A 31 1.55 25.62 -13.56
N LEU A 32 2.54 24.92 -14.13
CA LEU A 32 3.25 23.82 -13.49
C LEU A 32 4.56 24.32 -12.87
N SER A 33 4.86 23.84 -11.67
CA SER A 33 6.17 24.02 -11.02
C SER A 33 6.91 22.69 -10.98
N LYS A 34 8.21 22.71 -11.25
CA LYS A 34 9.03 21.50 -11.38
C LYS A 34 10.26 21.56 -10.50
N VAL A 35 10.62 20.46 -9.86
CA VAL A 35 11.87 20.30 -9.10
C VAL A 35 12.54 19.00 -9.54
N VAL A 36 13.83 19.06 -9.85
CA VAL A 36 14.61 17.88 -10.26
C VAL A 36 15.51 17.45 -9.10
N ALA A 37 15.31 16.23 -8.62
CA ALA A 37 16.24 15.52 -7.76
C ALA A 37 17.23 14.74 -8.64
N LYS A 38 18.53 14.96 -8.46
CA LYS A 38 19.58 14.42 -9.33
C LYS A 38 20.08 13.04 -8.90
N SER A 39 19.62 12.54 -7.76
CA SER A 39 20.00 11.24 -7.19
C SER A 39 18.86 10.65 -6.35
N GLU A 40 18.99 9.38 -5.97
CA GLU A 40 18.06 8.73 -5.04
C GLU A 40 18.02 9.47 -3.71
N ASP A 41 19.18 9.85 -3.14
CA ASP A 41 19.22 10.56 -1.86
C ASP A 41 18.54 11.94 -1.93
N GLU A 42 18.74 12.70 -3.02
CA GLU A 42 18.00 13.94 -3.26
C GLU A 42 16.50 13.69 -3.47
N THR A 43 16.12 12.54 -4.04
CA THR A 43 14.72 12.13 -4.19
C THR A 43 14.11 11.95 -2.81
N PHE A 44 14.76 11.21 -1.91
CA PHE A 44 14.30 11.08 -0.53
C PHE A 44 14.23 12.44 0.20
N ASP A 45 15.21 13.34 -0.01
CA ASP A 45 15.19 14.70 0.54
C ASP A 45 14.01 15.54 0.03
N MET A 46 13.56 15.30 -1.20
CA MET A 46 12.33 15.91 -1.71
C MET A 46 11.06 15.26 -1.16
N LEU A 47 11.04 13.94 -0.97
CA LEU A 47 9.88 13.21 -0.44
C LEU A 47 9.51 13.67 0.98
N GLU A 48 10.49 13.94 1.83
CA GLU A 48 10.25 14.44 3.20
C GLU A 48 9.60 15.83 3.24
N LYS A 49 9.69 16.60 2.16
CA LYS A 49 9.05 17.92 2.07
C LYS A 49 7.58 17.83 1.67
N ILE A 50 7.12 16.67 1.22
CA ILE A 50 5.75 16.46 0.74
C ILE A 50 4.87 16.07 1.93
N GLN A 51 3.76 16.77 2.10
CA GLN A 51 2.77 16.47 3.13
C GLN A 51 1.38 16.37 2.51
N GLY A 52 0.76 15.19 2.58
CA GLY A 52 -0.58 14.97 2.02
C GLY A 52 -0.62 15.21 0.50
N GLY A 53 0.46 14.92 -0.21
CA GLY A 53 0.60 15.22 -1.63
C GLY A 53 0.70 16.71 -1.95
N MET A 54 1.08 17.54 -0.97
CA MET A 54 1.25 18.98 -1.14
C MET A 54 2.69 19.42 -0.85
N TYR A 55 3.15 20.42 -1.59
CA TYR A 55 4.40 21.14 -1.31
C TYR A 55 4.24 22.59 -1.73
N SER A 56 4.57 23.53 -0.84
CA SER A 56 4.42 24.98 -1.06
C SER A 56 3.03 25.38 -1.60
N GLY A 57 1.97 24.79 -1.04
CA GLY A 57 0.57 25.06 -1.42
C GLY A 57 0.13 24.48 -2.79
N MET A 58 0.99 23.75 -3.48
CA MET A 58 0.69 23.10 -4.75
C MET A 58 0.49 21.59 -4.58
N LYS A 59 -0.37 20.99 -5.42
CA LYS A 59 -0.69 19.54 -5.39
C LYS A 59 0.27 18.77 -6.28
N LEU A 60 0.74 17.62 -5.81
CA LEU A 60 1.58 16.72 -6.58
C LEU A 60 0.81 16.26 -7.81
N LYS A 61 1.39 16.47 -8.99
CA LYS A 61 0.84 16.00 -10.26
C LYS A 61 1.53 14.72 -10.68
N LYS A 62 2.86 14.72 -10.61
CA LYS A 62 3.67 13.65 -11.18
C LYS A 62 5.04 13.58 -10.52
N ILE A 63 5.54 12.37 -10.34
CA ILE A 63 6.97 12.08 -10.15
C ILE A 63 7.37 11.16 -11.30
N SER A 64 8.41 11.52 -12.05
CA SER A 64 8.95 10.65 -13.10
C SER A 64 10.45 10.72 -13.20
N LYS A 65 11.05 9.63 -13.68
CA LYS A 65 12.47 9.62 -14.00
C LYS A 65 12.81 10.61 -15.10
N THR A 66 13.99 11.20 -15.02
CA THR A 66 14.49 12.19 -16.00
C THR A 66 15.67 11.69 -16.84
N GLY A 67 16.14 10.46 -16.61
CA GLY A 67 17.34 9.94 -17.24
C GLY A 67 17.69 8.53 -16.74
N PRO A 68 19.00 8.19 -16.60
CA PRO A 68 19.43 6.96 -15.94
C PRO A 68 18.86 6.85 -14.52
N SER A 69 18.77 5.64 -14.00
CA SER A 69 18.26 5.33 -12.66
C SER A 69 18.80 6.31 -11.59
N GLY A 70 17.90 6.80 -10.75
CA GLY A 70 18.18 7.67 -9.61
C GLY A 70 17.66 9.11 -9.71
N SER A 71 17.58 9.69 -10.92
CA SER A 71 17.10 11.08 -11.08
C SER A 71 15.59 11.17 -11.32
N HIS A 72 14.91 12.09 -10.62
CA HIS A 72 13.46 12.25 -10.68
C HIS A 72 13.04 13.72 -10.79
N GLU A 73 12.08 14.00 -11.66
CA GLU A 73 11.36 15.27 -11.73
C GLU A 73 10.05 15.16 -10.95
N PHE A 74 9.86 16.11 -10.04
CA PHE A 74 8.63 16.35 -9.30
C PHE A 74 7.88 17.49 -9.96
N VAL A 75 6.66 17.22 -10.41
CA VAL A 75 5.78 18.21 -11.04
C VAL A 75 4.61 18.51 -10.13
N TRP A 76 4.39 19.79 -9.89
CA TRP A 76 3.35 20.33 -9.04
C TRP A 76 2.35 21.13 -9.88
N LYS A 77 1.07 21.05 -9.53
CA LYS A 77 -0.01 21.83 -10.16
C LYS A 77 -0.79 22.62 -9.11
N LYS A 78 -1.46 23.68 -9.54
CA LYS A 78 -2.46 24.36 -8.70
C LYS A 78 -3.53 23.35 -8.26
N LYS A 79 -4.03 23.50 -7.04
CA LYS A 79 -5.14 22.71 -6.55
C LYS A 79 -6.37 22.98 -7.41
N GLY A 80 -6.75 22.00 -8.23
CA GLY A 80 -7.95 22.04 -9.04
C GLY A 80 -9.17 21.51 -8.29
N ASN A 81 -10.33 21.54 -8.97
CA ASN A 81 -11.59 20.99 -8.45
C ASN A 81 -11.69 19.47 -8.65
N THR A 82 -10.90 18.89 -9.56
CA THR A 82 -10.86 17.45 -9.80
C THR A 82 -9.83 16.80 -8.90
N ASP A 83 -10.25 15.78 -8.16
CA ASP A 83 -9.35 14.96 -7.35
C ASP A 83 -8.68 13.88 -8.22
N GLU A 84 -7.88 14.34 -9.17
CA GLU A 84 -6.97 13.48 -9.92
C GLU A 84 -5.79 13.12 -9.00
N GLY A 85 -5.51 11.82 -8.88
CA GLY A 85 -4.32 11.32 -8.21
C GLY A 85 -3.05 11.59 -9.01
N ALA A 86 -1.90 11.53 -8.34
CA ALA A 86 -0.59 11.70 -8.96
C ALA A 86 -0.16 10.43 -9.72
N ASP A 87 0.57 10.62 -10.82
CA ASP A 87 1.35 9.55 -11.45
C ASP A 87 2.74 9.51 -10.79
N VAL A 88 3.07 8.40 -10.12
CA VAL A 88 4.30 8.27 -9.33
C VAL A 88 5.15 7.16 -9.93
N GLU A 89 6.32 7.53 -10.45
CA GLU A 89 7.33 6.60 -10.95
C GLU A 89 8.65 6.80 -10.19
N PHE A 90 9.18 5.70 -9.62
CA PHE A 90 10.50 5.64 -9.01
C PHE A 90 11.37 4.58 -9.68
N ASP A 91 12.60 4.95 -10.01
CA ASP A 91 13.63 4.08 -10.58
C ASP A 91 14.93 4.24 -9.78
N PHE A 92 15.17 3.30 -8.86
CA PHE A 92 16.30 3.36 -7.94
C PHE A 92 17.32 2.24 -8.23
N ALA A 93 18.49 2.63 -8.71
CA ALA A 93 19.60 1.69 -8.92
C ALA A 93 20.12 1.13 -7.60
N LYS A 94 20.01 1.92 -6.52
CA LYS A 94 20.29 1.50 -5.14
C LYS A 94 19.62 2.46 -4.16
N ILE A 95 19.38 2.00 -2.93
CA ILE A 95 19.01 2.87 -1.81
C ILE A 95 20.18 2.88 -0.83
N SER A 96 20.70 4.08 -0.53
CA SER A 96 21.81 4.26 0.41
C SER A 96 21.41 3.81 1.82
N ALA A 97 22.39 3.48 2.66
CA ALA A 97 22.12 3.14 4.06
C ALA A 97 21.40 4.29 4.80
N LYS A 98 21.77 5.55 4.49
CA LYS A 98 21.10 6.76 4.98
C LYS A 98 19.63 6.79 4.57
N SER A 99 19.33 6.52 3.31
CA SER A 99 17.95 6.58 2.83
C SER A 99 17.10 5.38 3.31
N LYS A 100 17.73 4.22 3.55
CA LYS A 100 17.04 3.06 4.15
C LYS A 100 16.51 3.34 5.56
N THR A 101 17.17 4.18 6.36
CA THR A 101 16.67 4.52 7.72
C THR A 101 15.43 5.42 7.69
N ARG A 102 15.03 5.93 6.53
CA ARG A 102 13.86 6.80 6.33
C ARG A 102 12.64 6.01 5.83
N ILE A 103 12.79 4.72 5.56
CA ILE A 103 11.69 3.85 5.10
C ILE A 103 10.93 3.36 6.33
N ASN A 104 9.97 4.18 6.75
CA ASN A 104 9.03 3.86 7.83
C ASN A 104 7.64 3.67 7.27
N ASP A 105 6.92 2.67 7.78
CA ASP A 105 5.62 2.26 7.25
C ASP A 105 4.58 3.38 7.28
N GLY A 106 3.96 3.67 6.14
CA GLY A 106 2.81 4.57 6.04
C GLY A 106 3.08 6.03 6.45
N GLU A 107 4.34 6.47 6.49
CA GLU A 107 4.69 7.85 6.84
C GLU A 107 4.66 8.81 5.64
N LEU A 108 4.86 8.31 4.42
CA LEU A 108 4.88 9.15 3.21
C LEU A 108 3.50 9.27 2.58
N ASP A 109 2.86 10.41 2.83
CA ASP A 109 1.57 10.75 2.23
C ASP A 109 1.76 11.60 0.96
N LEU A 110 1.69 10.95 -0.20
CA LEU A 110 1.71 11.59 -1.53
C LEU A 110 0.32 12.05 -1.98
N GLY A 111 -0.69 11.97 -1.10
CA GLY A 111 -2.09 12.15 -1.44
C GLY A 111 -2.60 10.98 -2.28
N LYS A 112 -3.62 11.23 -3.09
CA LYS A 112 -4.17 10.22 -4.01
C LYS A 112 -3.15 9.84 -5.07
N ILE A 113 -2.96 8.55 -5.29
CA ILE A 113 -2.06 7.97 -6.29
C ILE A 113 -2.90 7.29 -7.36
N LYS A 114 -2.77 7.79 -8.60
CA LYS A 114 -3.44 7.22 -9.78
C LYS A 114 -2.64 6.05 -10.33
N LYS A 115 -1.33 6.22 -10.50
CA LYS A 115 -0.40 5.19 -10.99
C LYS A 115 0.82 5.13 -10.09
N LEU A 116 1.23 3.93 -9.72
CA LEU A 116 2.46 3.68 -8.97
C LEU A 116 3.35 2.72 -9.75
N ILE A 117 4.52 3.19 -10.17
CA ILE A 117 5.47 2.45 -10.98
C ILE A 117 6.80 2.40 -10.24
N LEU A 118 7.23 1.21 -9.81
CA LEU A 118 8.47 1.01 -9.07
C LEU A 118 9.42 0.09 -9.83
N TYR A 119 10.58 0.62 -10.20
CA TYR A 119 11.66 -0.13 -10.84
C TYR A 119 12.81 -0.40 -9.86
N HIS A 120 13.38 -1.61 -9.96
CA HIS A 120 14.58 -2.02 -9.23
C HIS A 120 14.38 -1.94 -7.70
N ASN A 121 15.27 -1.24 -7.00
CA ASN A 121 15.24 -1.13 -5.54
C ASN A 121 14.09 -0.23 -5.05
N ALA A 122 13.42 0.49 -5.94
CA ALA A 122 12.28 1.32 -5.57
C ALA A 122 11.13 0.50 -4.96
N ALA A 123 11.06 -0.81 -5.21
CA ALA A 123 10.11 -1.68 -4.53
C ALA A 123 10.21 -1.59 -2.98
N GLU A 124 11.39 -1.34 -2.41
CA GLU A 124 11.57 -1.19 -0.96
C GLU A 124 10.83 0.03 -0.39
N VAL A 125 10.44 1.02 -1.19
CA VAL A 125 9.67 2.18 -0.72
C VAL A 125 8.17 1.94 -0.64
N LEU A 126 7.66 0.84 -1.22
CA LEU A 126 6.24 0.51 -1.19
C LEU A 126 5.63 0.56 0.24
N PRO A 127 6.23 -0.02 1.30
CA PRO A 127 5.70 0.08 2.66
C PRO A 127 5.68 1.51 3.22
N MET A 128 6.56 2.40 2.74
CA MET A 128 6.65 3.78 3.20
C MET A 128 5.44 4.61 2.78
N LEU A 129 4.81 4.25 1.66
CA LEU A 129 3.67 4.97 1.10
C LEU A 129 2.42 4.79 1.95
N LYS A 130 1.81 5.90 2.33
CA LYS A 130 0.48 5.92 2.93
C LYS A 130 -0.58 5.86 1.84
N ILE A 131 -1.10 4.66 1.58
CA ILE A 131 -2.22 4.46 0.67
C ILE A 131 -3.52 4.48 1.48
N HIS A 132 -4.34 5.51 1.27
CA HIS A 132 -5.63 5.66 1.95
C HIS A 132 -6.67 4.65 1.40
N GLU A 133 -7.64 4.24 2.23
CA GLU A 133 -8.66 3.24 1.86
C GLU A 133 -9.59 3.71 0.72
N GLU A 134 -9.72 5.01 0.51
CA GLU A 134 -10.49 5.57 -0.60
C GLU A 134 -9.67 5.68 -1.89
N ASN A 135 -8.36 5.40 -1.84
CA ASN A 135 -7.50 5.48 -3.02
C ASN A 135 -7.84 4.35 -4.00
N LYS A 136 -8.38 4.75 -5.16
CA LYS A 136 -8.59 3.88 -6.31
C LYS A 136 -7.43 4.11 -7.28
N MET A 137 -6.45 3.21 -7.23
CA MET A 137 -5.30 3.23 -8.11
C MET A 137 -5.66 2.56 -9.43
N ASP A 138 -5.36 3.22 -10.54
CA ASP A 138 -5.56 2.64 -11.87
C ASP A 138 -4.52 1.53 -12.11
N LEU A 139 -3.26 1.78 -11.75
CA LEU A 139 -2.15 0.86 -12.03
C LEU A 139 -1.12 0.79 -10.90
N LEU A 140 -0.79 -0.43 -10.48
CA LEU A 140 0.43 -0.76 -9.75
C LEU A 140 1.38 -1.57 -10.64
N HIS A 141 2.51 -1.01 -11.04
CA HIS A 141 3.55 -1.71 -11.78
C HIS A 141 4.81 -1.89 -10.95
N LEU A 142 5.28 -3.12 -10.80
CA LEU A 142 6.50 -3.46 -10.07
C LEU A 142 7.44 -4.28 -10.95
N TYR A 143 8.71 -3.84 -11.05
CA TYR A 143 9.76 -4.56 -11.75
C TYR A 143 11.01 -4.68 -10.86
N CYS A 144 11.49 -5.92 -10.69
CA CYS A 144 12.78 -6.19 -10.07
C CYS A 144 13.56 -7.18 -10.96
N GLY A 145 14.73 -6.76 -11.43
CA GLY A 145 15.68 -7.55 -12.19
C GLY A 145 16.42 -8.59 -11.35
N SER A 146 16.45 -8.46 -10.02
CA SER A 146 17.08 -9.44 -9.11
C SER A 146 16.30 -9.65 -7.80
N LEU A 147 16.60 -10.74 -7.11
CA LEU A 147 16.03 -11.01 -5.78
C LEU A 147 16.50 -9.99 -4.73
N SER A 148 17.74 -9.48 -4.85
CA SER A 148 18.31 -8.50 -3.92
C SER A 148 17.61 -7.15 -3.96
N GLU A 149 17.05 -6.76 -5.10
CA GLU A 149 16.29 -5.51 -5.26
C GLU A 149 14.96 -5.52 -4.47
N LEU A 150 14.42 -6.71 -4.16
CA LEU A 150 13.27 -6.82 -3.24
C LEU A 150 13.68 -6.49 -1.79
N GLY A 151 14.98 -6.51 -1.50
CA GLY A 151 15.58 -6.07 -0.25
C GLY A 151 14.89 -6.59 1.00
N SER A 152 14.56 -5.66 1.90
CA SER A 152 13.87 -5.97 3.15
C SER A 152 12.41 -6.38 2.94
N LEU A 153 11.76 -5.90 1.86
CA LEU A 153 10.33 -6.12 1.58
C LEU A 153 9.99 -7.61 1.47
N LEU A 154 10.86 -8.42 0.84
CA LEU A 154 10.64 -9.86 0.73
C LEU A 154 10.64 -10.58 2.09
N LYS A 155 11.36 -10.04 3.08
CA LYS A 155 11.50 -10.63 4.42
C LYS A 155 10.45 -10.14 5.40
N ARG A 156 9.59 -9.20 5.00
CA ARG A 156 8.57 -8.63 5.89
C ARG A 156 7.52 -9.66 6.26
N LYS A 157 7.12 -9.61 7.53
CA LYS A 157 6.03 -10.42 8.09
C LYS A 157 4.66 -9.85 7.72
N ASN A 158 4.53 -8.52 7.82
CA ASN A 158 3.28 -7.82 7.51
C ASN A 158 3.23 -7.47 6.03
N ARG A 159 2.03 -7.59 5.45
CA ARG A 159 1.75 -7.20 4.08
C ARG A 159 1.65 -5.68 3.97
N VAL A 160 1.96 -5.15 2.80
CA VAL A 160 1.73 -3.75 2.47
C VAL A 160 0.33 -3.61 1.88
N PHE A 161 -0.47 -2.75 2.49
CA PHE A 161 -1.79 -2.39 1.98
C PHE A 161 -1.64 -1.50 0.74
N ILE A 162 -2.28 -1.88 -0.36
CA ILE A 162 -2.21 -1.15 -1.64
C ILE A 162 -3.56 -0.56 -2.09
N GLY A 163 -4.57 -0.54 -1.21
CA GLY A 163 -5.87 0.07 -1.51
C GLY A 163 -6.73 -0.71 -2.50
N LEU A 164 -7.61 0.01 -3.20
CA LEU A 164 -8.33 -0.49 -4.38
C LEU A 164 -7.44 -0.30 -5.61
N VAL A 165 -7.27 -1.36 -6.39
CA VAL A 165 -6.38 -1.37 -7.56
C VAL A 165 -7.08 -2.02 -8.74
N ASP A 166 -7.16 -1.30 -9.85
CA ASP A 166 -7.76 -1.79 -11.09
C ASP A 166 -6.83 -2.78 -11.80
N GLU A 167 -5.57 -2.40 -12.03
CA GLU A 167 -4.57 -3.23 -12.70
C GLU A 167 -3.30 -3.43 -11.84
N ILE A 168 -2.81 -4.66 -11.77
CA ILE A 168 -1.47 -4.97 -11.22
C ILE A 168 -0.60 -5.60 -12.30
N SER A 169 0.58 -5.05 -12.51
CA SER A 169 1.61 -5.62 -13.40
C SER A 169 2.87 -5.94 -12.60
N LEU A 170 3.23 -7.23 -12.52
CA LEU A 170 4.44 -7.69 -11.85
C LEU A 170 5.41 -8.31 -12.84
N SER A 171 6.67 -7.88 -12.79
CA SER A 171 7.70 -8.31 -13.73
C SER A 171 8.90 -8.95 -13.04
N SER A 172 9.37 -10.08 -13.60
CA SER A 172 10.58 -10.76 -13.15
C SER A 172 10.54 -11.14 -11.66
N TYR A 173 11.48 -10.70 -10.81
CA TYR A 173 11.49 -11.08 -9.39
C TYR A 173 10.39 -10.41 -8.56
N ALA A 174 9.77 -9.33 -9.06
CA ALA A 174 8.67 -8.64 -8.38
C ALA A 174 7.42 -9.52 -8.20
N ILE A 175 7.29 -10.61 -8.97
CA ILE A 175 6.21 -11.60 -8.81
C ILE A 175 6.16 -12.18 -7.39
N ASN A 176 7.31 -12.27 -6.69
CA ASN A 176 7.34 -12.77 -5.31
C ASN A 176 6.62 -11.85 -4.32
N LEU A 177 6.40 -10.58 -4.67
CA LEU A 177 5.69 -9.61 -3.84
C LEU A 177 4.19 -9.87 -3.74
N LEU A 178 3.62 -10.82 -4.50
CA LEU A 178 2.26 -11.32 -4.26
C LEU A 178 2.08 -11.77 -2.80
N THR A 179 3.13 -12.32 -2.18
CA THR A 179 3.14 -12.70 -0.76
C THR A 179 3.36 -11.53 0.21
N LYS A 180 3.59 -10.32 -0.28
CA LYS A 180 3.97 -9.15 0.54
C LYS A 180 3.05 -7.95 0.34
N ILE A 181 2.11 -8.01 -0.57
CA ILE A 181 1.07 -6.99 -0.76
C ILE A 181 -0.31 -7.55 -0.42
N GLU A 182 -1.24 -6.65 -0.09
CA GLU A 182 -2.67 -6.96 -0.02
C GLU A 182 -3.53 -5.80 -0.51
N THR A 183 -4.58 -6.15 -1.22
CA THR A 183 -5.62 -5.21 -1.65
C THR A 183 -6.69 -5.06 -0.58
N GLN A 184 -7.46 -3.98 -0.70
CA GLN A 184 -8.62 -3.74 0.12
C GLN A 184 -9.69 -4.82 -0.02
N LYS A 185 -10.43 -5.04 1.07
CA LYS A 185 -11.59 -5.93 1.09
C LYS A 185 -12.57 -5.53 -0.02
N GLY A 186 -13.01 -6.50 -0.81
CA GLY A 186 -13.92 -6.26 -1.93
C GLY A 186 -13.26 -5.70 -3.20
N ASN A 187 -11.92 -5.63 -3.27
CA ASN A 187 -11.23 -5.25 -4.52
C ASN A 187 -11.65 -6.19 -5.67
N LYS A 188 -11.97 -5.59 -6.81
CA LYS A 188 -12.30 -6.28 -8.06
C LYS A 188 -11.37 -5.74 -9.13
N MET A 189 -10.22 -6.39 -9.25
CA MET A 189 -9.18 -6.05 -10.21
C MET A 189 -9.60 -6.49 -11.61
N THR A 190 -9.42 -5.61 -12.59
CA THR A 190 -9.66 -5.92 -14.00
C THR A 190 -8.58 -6.87 -14.49
N GLU A 191 -7.32 -6.63 -14.15
CA GLU A 191 -6.21 -7.41 -14.67
C GLU A 191 -5.06 -7.60 -13.67
N LEU A 192 -4.57 -8.84 -13.58
CA LEU A 192 -3.25 -9.18 -13.04
C LEU A 192 -2.35 -9.65 -14.18
N MET A 193 -1.31 -8.89 -14.48
CA MET A 193 -0.37 -9.16 -15.56
C MET A 193 0.99 -9.62 -15.01
N ILE A 194 1.47 -10.76 -15.50
CA ILE A 194 2.74 -11.37 -15.10
C ILE A 194 3.73 -11.35 -16.27
N TRP A 195 4.83 -10.62 -16.11
CA TRP A 195 5.87 -10.48 -17.14
C TRP A 195 7.17 -11.18 -16.77
N CYS A 196 7.83 -11.74 -17.79
CA CYS A 196 9.21 -12.21 -17.68
C CYS A 196 9.43 -13.23 -16.54
N GLY A 197 8.39 -14.01 -16.22
CA GLY A 197 8.38 -15.00 -15.16
C GLY A 197 9.19 -16.25 -15.53
N SER A 198 9.78 -16.87 -14.53
CA SER A 198 10.36 -18.22 -14.64
C SER A 198 10.29 -18.92 -13.29
N LEU A 199 10.28 -20.25 -13.30
CA LEU A 199 10.30 -21.08 -12.08
C LEU A 199 11.42 -20.72 -11.10
N SER A 200 12.58 -20.25 -11.60
CA SER A 200 13.71 -19.80 -10.77
C SER A 200 13.45 -18.43 -10.16
N LYS A 201 12.90 -17.49 -10.93
CA LYS A 201 12.58 -16.14 -10.43
C LYS A 201 11.47 -16.14 -9.39
N ILE A 202 10.52 -17.07 -9.49
CA ILE A 202 9.40 -17.19 -8.54
C ILE A 202 9.65 -18.20 -7.41
N GLN A 203 10.91 -18.61 -7.19
CA GLN A 203 11.24 -19.60 -6.16
C GLN A 203 10.68 -19.22 -4.77
N PRO A 204 10.87 -17.98 -4.25
CA PRO A 204 10.26 -17.58 -2.97
C PRO A 204 8.74 -17.72 -2.93
N LEU A 205 8.03 -17.33 -4.00
CA LEU A 205 6.58 -17.49 -4.09
C LEU A 205 6.17 -18.97 -4.04
N ARG A 206 6.92 -19.83 -4.75
CA ARG A 206 6.66 -21.29 -4.81
C ARG A 206 6.89 -21.99 -3.48
N GLU A 207 7.93 -21.61 -2.76
CA GLU A 207 8.32 -22.21 -1.48
C GLU A 207 7.51 -21.67 -0.31
N SER A 208 6.88 -20.51 -0.47
CA SER A 208 5.99 -19.92 0.53
C SER A 208 4.63 -20.62 0.56
N GLU A 209 4.07 -20.82 1.75
CA GLU A 209 2.69 -21.27 1.96
C GLU A 209 1.74 -20.12 2.32
N GLU A 210 2.24 -18.88 2.35
CA GLU A 210 1.45 -17.72 2.79
C GLU A 210 0.19 -17.51 1.93
N LYS A 211 -0.93 -17.15 2.55
CA LYS A 211 -2.15 -16.79 1.82
C LYS A 211 -1.97 -15.45 1.09
N LEU A 212 -2.58 -15.31 -0.07
CA LEU A 212 -2.60 -14.08 -0.86
C LEU A 212 -3.94 -13.36 -0.64
N TYR A 213 -3.96 -12.03 -0.76
CA TYR A 213 -5.15 -11.21 -0.51
C TYR A 213 -5.30 -10.14 -1.59
N LEU A 214 -5.52 -10.57 -2.83
CA LEU A 214 -5.51 -9.69 -4.02
C LEU A 214 -6.91 -9.30 -4.50
N GLY A 215 -7.95 -9.74 -3.77
CA GLY A 215 -9.33 -9.56 -4.19
C GLY A 215 -9.71 -10.47 -5.36
N LYS A 216 -10.78 -10.11 -6.06
CA LYS A 216 -11.23 -10.82 -7.27
C LYS A 216 -10.37 -10.36 -8.44
N ILE A 217 -9.78 -11.30 -9.17
CA ILE A 217 -9.01 -11.06 -10.39
C ILE A 217 -9.91 -11.48 -11.56
N LYS A 218 -10.25 -10.55 -12.45
CA LYS A 218 -11.06 -10.85 -13.62
C LYS A 218 -10.23 -11.52 -14.71
N ASP A 219 -9.15 -10.86 -15.13
CA ASP A 219 -8.26 -11.36 -16.17
C ASP A 219 -6.85 -11.59 -15.60
N LEU A 220 -6.24 -12.73 -15.97
CA LEU A 220 -4.88 -13.12 -15.56
C LEU A 220 -4.06 -13.41 -16.82
N GLU A 221 -3.15 -12.49 -17.13
CA GLU A 221 -2.34 -12.52 -18.34
C GLU A 221 -0.86 -12.80 -18.03
N PHE A 222 -0.21 -13.46 -18.97
CA PHE A 222 1.20 -13.81 -18.91
C PHE A 222 1.90 -13.37 -20.19
N SER A 223 3.10 -12.81 -20.05
CA SER A 223 3.91 -12.38 -21.18
C SER A 223 5.39 -12.63 -20.94
N LEU A 224 6.09 -13.10 -21.97
CA LEU A 224 7.52 -13.41 -21.95
C LEU A 224 7.93 -14.40 -20.84
N CYS A 225 7.04 -15.31 -20.44
CA CYS A 225 7.34 -16.36 -19.47
C CYS A 225 8.15 -17.49 -20.12
N VAL A 226 9.20 -17.96 -19.44
CA VAL A 226 10.20 -18.88 -20.03
C VAL A 226 9.66 -20.31 -20.22
N SER A 227 8.53 -20.67 -19.60
CA SER A 227 7.88 -21.98 -19.80
C SER A 227 6.42 -21.99 -19.33
N ASP A 228 5.58 -22.79 -19.97
CA ASP A 228 4.17 -23.02 -19.59
C ASP A 228 4.03 -23.46 -18.13
N ARG A 229 4.98 -24.26 -17.62
CA ARG A 229 5.01 -24.68 -16.21
C ARG A 229 5.08 -23.51 -15.22
N THR A 230 5.66 -22.38 -15.63
CA THR A 230 5.71 -21.17 -14.79
C THR A 230 4.31 -20.58 -14.66
N GLU A 231 3.59 -20.45 -15.78
CA GLU A 231 2.23 -19.93 -15.80
C GLU A 231 1.27 -20.85 -15.04
N GLU A 232 1.31 -22.15 -15.32
CA GLU A 232 0.54 -23.18 -14.61
C GLU A 232 0.76 -23.10 -13.11
N LYS A 233 2.01 -22.99 -12.66
CA LYS A 233 2.35 -22.90 -11.25
C LYS A 233 1.80 -21.62 -10.60
N ILE A 234 1.90 -20.47 -11.28
CA ILE A 234 1.33 -19.22 -10.76
C ILE A 234 -0.20 -19.29 -10.71
N ARG A 235 -0.85 -19.83 -11.75
CA ARG A 235 -2.31 -20.08 -11.78
C ARG A 235 -2.75 -20.97 -10.62
N GLU A 236 -2.03 -22.05 -10.36
CA GLU A 236 -2.29 -22.96 -9.25
C GLU A 236 -2.17 -22.25 -7.91
N ILE A 237 -1.08 -21.50 -7.69
CA ILE A 237 -0.86 -20.71 -6.48
C ILE A 237 -1.99 -19.69 -6.26
N LEU A 238 -2.37 -18.93 -7.29
CA LEU A 238 -3.47 -17.96 -7.17
C LEU A 238 -4.79 -18.66 -6.86
N LYS A 239 -5.08 -19.80 -7.51
CA LYS A 239 -6.29 -20.58 -7.27
C LYS A 239 -6.37 -21.16 -5.85
N THR A 240 -5.26 -21.62 -5.28
CA THR A 240 -5.24 -22.32 -3.98
C THR A 240 -4.97 -21.39 -2.80
N ARG A 241 -4.29 -20.27 -3.02
CA ARG A 241 -3.81 -19.38 -1.93
C ARG A 241 -4.47 -18.01 -1.91
N ASN A 242 -5.10 -17.53 -2.97
CA ASN A 242 -5.78 -16.23 -2.95
C ASN A 242 -7.10 -16.30 -2.17
N VAL A 243 -7.12 -15.64 -1.01
CA VAL A 243 -8.30 -15.54 -0.14
C VAL A 243 -9.05 -14.27 -0.51
N ILE A 244 -10.23 -14.44 -1.10
CA ILE A 244 -11.10 -13.34 -1.50
C ILE A 244 -11.94 -12.91 -0.29
N ARG A 245 -11.75 -11.66 0.15
CA ARG A 245 -12.51 -11.06 1.26
C ARG A 245 -13.63 -10.19 0.66
N ASP A 246 -14.89 -10.60 0.76
CA ASP A 246 -16.03 -9.83 0.24
C ASP A 246 -16.41 -8.68 1.17
N SER A 247 -16.88 -7.56 0.62
CA SER A 247 -17.30 -6.39 1.40
C SER A 247 -18.61 -6.60 2.19
N TRP A 248 -19.32 -7.72 2.00
CA TRP A 248 -20.60 -8.04 2.66
C TRP A 248 -20.54 -9.37 3.41
N GLY A 249 -21.00 -9.35 4.67
CA GLY A 249 -21.17 -10.53 5.52
C GLY A 249 -21.07 -10.21 7.01
N THR A 250 -22.18 -9.75 7.59
CA THR A 250 -22.56 -10.06 8.98
C THR A 250 -22.26 -11.52 9.30
N ASP A 251 -21.78 -11.78 10.50
CA ASP A 251 -21.77 -13.09 11.14
C ASP A 251 -23.10 -13.81 10.92
N GLN A 252 -23.18 -14.68 9.92
CA GLN A 252 -24.18 -15.74 9.93
C GLN A 252 -23.53 -16.91 10.64
N MET A 253 -23.76 -16.90 11.95
CA MET A 253 -23.76 -18.07 12.81
C MET A 253 -24.52 -19.20 12.09
N THR A 254 -23.81 -20.14 11.47
CA THR A 254 -24.40 -21.41 11.06
C THR A 254 -24.62 -22.23 12.33
N GLY A 255 -25.68 -21.89 13.05
CA GLY A 255 -26.27 -22.75 14.06
C GLY A 255 -26.93 -23.92 13.35
N SER A 256 -26.27 -25.07 13.38
CA SER A 256 -26.90 -26.36 13.13
C SER A 256 -28.09 -26.52 14.07
N GLN A 257 -29.31 -26.58 13.54
CA GLN A 257 -30.43 -27.15 14.26
C GLN A 257 -31.12 -28.18 13.37
N ASP A 258 -30.91 -29.39 13.86
CA ASP A 258 -31.46 -30.67 13.47
C ASP A 258 -33.00 -30.67 13.49
N THR A 259 -33.52 -31.58 12.69
CA THR A 259 -34.92 -31.88 12.42
C THR A 259 -35.69 -32.31 13.67
N GLY A 260 -36.89 -31.74 13.86
CA GLY A 260 -37.81 -32.17 14.91
C GLY A 260 -39.24 -31.72 14.68
N LYS A 261 -40.04 -32.54 13.99
CA LYS A 261 -41.50 -32.40 13.86
C LYS A 261 -42.17 -32.41 15.24
N LYS A 262 -43.08 -31.45 15.49
CA LYS A 262 -44.37 -31.74 16.16
C LYS A 262 -45.39 -30.61 15.95
N GLN A 263 -46.58 -31.00 15.51
CA GLN A 263 -47.84 -30.23 15.60
C GLN A 263 -48.21 -30.06 17.08
N ASP A 264 -48.76 -28.93 17.51
CA ASP A 264 -50.20 -28.63 17.50
C ASP A 264 -50.57 -27.51 18.51
N THR A 265 -51.60 -26.74 18.15
CA THR A 265 -52.53 -25.92 18.97
C THR A 265 -52.05 -24.94 20.05
N GLY A 266 -52.54 -23.69 19.94
CA GLY A 266 -53.04 -22.94 21.10
C GLY A 266 -52.38 -21.57 21.35
N LYS A 267 -52.99 -20.49 20.82
CA LYS A 267 -52.88 -19.16 21.44
C LYS A 267 -53.62 -19.18 22.78
N MET A 268 -52.98 -18.82 23.89
CA MET A 268 -53.53 -17.83 24.83
C MET A 268 -52.51 -17.42 25.90
N ILE A 269 -52.56 -16.13 26.18
CA ILE A 269 -51.78 -15.32 27.11
C ILE A 269 -52.15 -15.68 28.56
N LEU A 270 -51.18 -15.74 29.48
CA LEU A 270 -51.42 -15.41 30.88
C LEU A 270 -50.15 -14.90 31.58
N CYS A 271 -50.17 -13.61 31.94
CA CYS A 271 -49.31 -13.04 32.97
C CYS A 271 -49.78 -13.54 34.35
N GLY A 272 -48.86 -13.79 35.27
CA GLY A 272 -49.15 -13.64 36.70
C GLY A 272 -48.51 -14.64 37.66
N LEU A 273 -48.00 -14.06 38.75
CA LEU A 273 -47.88 -14.58 40.12
C LEU A 273 -46.59 -15.32 40.56
N LEU A 274 -45.73 -14.49 41.17
CA LEU A 274 -45.15 -14.59 42.53
C LEU A 274 -45.41 -15.85 43.39
N LEU A 275 -44.35 -16.20 44.13
CA LEU A 275 -44.26 -17.00 45.36
C LEU A 275 -44.45 -18.51 45.12
N ILE A 276 -43.61 -19.41 45.64
CA ILE A 276 -43.25 -19.66 47.05
C ILE A 276 -41.99 -20.56 47.03
N LEU A 277 -41.13 -20.48 48.04
CA LEU A 277 -40.59 -21.67 48.73
C LEU A 277 -39.98 -21.23 50.07
N CYS A 278 -40.81 -21.32 51.12
CA CYS A 278 -40.33 -21.65 52.44
C CYS A 278 -40.09 -23.17 52.48
N LEU A 279 -38.86 -23.56 52.83
CA LEU A 279 -38.53 -24.57 53.84
C LEU A 279 -37.09 -24.31 54.27
#